data_AF-A0AAW5A3C3-F1
#
_entry.id   AF-A0AAW5A3C3-F1
#
_cell.length_a   1.000
_cell.length_b   1.000
_cell.length_c   1.000
_cell.angle_alpha   90.00
_cell.angle_beta   90.00
_cell.angle_gamma   90.00
#
_symmetry.space_group_name_H-M   'P 1'
#
loop_
_entity.id
_entity.type
_entity.pdbx_description
1 polymer ?
#
loop_
_entity_poly.entity_id
_entity_poly.type
_entity_poly.pdbx_seq_one_letter_code
_entity_poly.pdbx_strand_id
1 'polypeptide(L)'
;MDRLTIDLFFEDGTSSCLSPRWRHWNQIMQKRSFHSILFSDIANYERYNPNTPHYWSNDRDRLEQFARNVEFYIVTRKELSQETLSTRKNLLFIANNIQLFGDSVIKVIDSTEAGMNMQSFTQAQIAELNSSILSIQDASQVQNLSNYIQALQDTTSSALEDVSKFQKKVSDLKVLLANDVRPVINAALATSLHGLAPNLTNLMDAIVKNPKDTELKSHYSNLRFIIGKFGVSAHSSPIAGHILEMFLDLSESLSVVQPALSKFEVLWIDTCSLIRNSKENADTINNVKMLKVFRTRMQKIMNDWNGVKSNLGDQPVALE
;
A
#
# COMPACT_ATOMS: atom_id res chain seq x y z
N MET A 1 9.35 -3.20 -8.63
CA MET A 1 7.89 -3.02 -8.60
C MET A 1 7.41 -2.62 -9.99
N ASP A 2 6.21 -3.04 -10.42
CA ASP A 2 5.70 -2.66 -11.75
C ASP A 2 5.16 -1.22 -11.76
N ARG A 3 5.11 -0.62 -12.95
CA ARG A 3 4.70 0.78 -13.15
C ARG A 3 3.29 1.06 -12.63
N LEU A 4 2.38 0.10 -12.74
CA LEU A 4 1.00 0.27 -12.28
C LEU A 4 0.95 0.43 -10.75
N THR A 5 1.64 -0.44 -9.99
CA THR A 5 1.71 -0.29 -8.53
C THR A 5 2.38 1.02 -8.11
N ILE A 6 3.39 1.46 -8.86
CA ILE A 6 4.08 2.75 -8.63
C ILE A 6 3.13 3.93 -8.87
N ASP A 7 2.48 4.00 -10.04
CA ASP A 7 1.55 5.08 -10.38
C ASP A 7 0.36 5.13 -9.39
N LEU A 8 -0.04 3.97 -8.84
CA LEU A 8 -1.16 3.87 -7.91
C LEU A 8 -0.85 4.37 -6.49
N PHE A 9 0.37 4.18 -6.00
CA PHE A 9 0.69 4.36 -4.57
C PHE A 9 1.95 5.18 -4.29
N PHE A 10 2.84 5.36 -5.27
CA PHE A 10 4.14 6.03 -5.11
C PHE A 10 4.27 7.35 -5.87
N GLU A 11 3.35 7.72 -6.76
CA GLU A 11 3.38 9.02 -7.43
C GLU A 11 2.25 9.93 -6.91
N ASP A 12 2.52 11.25 -6.85
CA ASP A 12 1.53 12.31 -6.56
C ASP A 12 0.40 12.36 -7.63
N GLY A 13 0.47 11.50 -8.65
CA GLY A 13 -0.51 11.26 -9.70
C GLY A 13 -1.79 10.58 -9.22
N THR A 14 -2.38 11.06 -8.13
CA THR A 14 -3.65 10.61 -7.51
C THR A 14 -4.86 10.54 -8.46
N SER A 15 -4.75 10.95 -9.73
CA SER A 15 -5.85 11.14 -10.68
C SER A 15 -6.18 9.97 -11.64
N SER A 16 -5.41 8.88 -11.69
CA SER A 16 -5.55 7.86 -12.76
C SER A 16 -5.82 6.41 -12.31
N CYS A 17 -5.94 6.16 -11.01
CA CYS A 17 -5.98 4.80 -10.43
C CYS A 17 -7.26 4.00 -10.71
N LEU A 18 -8.35 4.73 -10.85
CA LEU A 18 -9.53 4.24 -11.53
C LEU A 18 -9.28 4.71 -12.96
N SER A 19 -9.18 3.76 -13.90
CA SER A 19 -8.96 3.97 -15.33
C SER A 19 -9.51 5.32 -15.84
N PRO A 20 -8.97 5.91 -16.94
CA PRO A 20 -9.59 7.04 -17.63
C PRO A 20 -11.11 6.91 -17.87
N ARG A 21 -11.71 5.72 -17.70
CA ARG A 21 -13.15 5.43 -17.76
C ARG A 21 -13.94 5.71 -16.47
N TRP A 22 -13.33 5.64 -15.28
CA TRP A 22 -13.97 6.19 -14.06
C TRP A 22 -14.01 7.71 -14.08
N ARG A 23 -13.30 8.40 -14.98
CA ARG A 23 -13.37 9.87 -15.08
C ARG A 23 -14.80 10.37 -15.22
N HIS A 24 -15.67 9.65 -15.93
CA HIS A 24 -17.07 10.05 -16.05
C HIS A 24 -17.76 10.09 -14.68
N TRP A 25 -17.69 9.00 -13.93
CA TRP A 25 -18.24 8.92 -12.58
C TRP A 25 -17.49 9.80 -11.58
N ASN A 26 -16.17 9.98 -11.72
CA ASN A 26 -15.37 10.89 -10.89
C ASN A 26 -15.80 12.35 -11.09
N GLN A 27 -16.04 12.77 -12.34
CA GLN A 27 -16.54 14.11 -12.66
C GLN A 27 -17.95 14.33 -12.09
N ILE A 28 -18.79 13.30 -12.10
CA ILE A 28 -20.12 13.35 -11.46
C ILE A 28 -19.95 13.38 -9.93
N MET A 29 -19.01 12.60 -9.37
CA MET A 29 -18.70 12.56 -7.94
C MET A 29 -18.10 13.86 -7.39
N GLN A 30 -17.39 14.62 -8.24
CA GLN A 30 -16.94 15.98 -7.88
C GLN A 30 -18.12 16.95 -7.65
N LYS A 31 -19.31 16.62 -8.16
CA LYS A 31 -20.52 17.45 -8.02
C LYS A 31 -21.53 16.90 -7.03
N ARG A 32 -21.49 15.60 -6.72
CA ARG A 32 -22.44 14.86 -5.84
C ARG A 32 -21.73 13.68 -5.18
N SER A 33 -22.15 13.24 -4.00
CA SER A 33 -21.58 12.01 -3.41
C SER A 33 -21.91 10.77 -4.25
N PHE A 34 -21.06 9.72 -4.20
CA PHE A 34 -21.35 8.43 -4.87
C PHE A 34 -22.67 7.88 -4.39
N HIS A 35 -22.90 7.99 -3.08
CA HIS A 35 -24.15 7.67 -2.44
C HIS A 35 -25.35 8.36 -3.10
N SER A 36 -25.31 9.68 -3.31
CA SER A 36 -26.42 10.42 -3.91
C SER A 36 -26.74 9.95 -5.35
N ILE A 37 -25.71 9.61 -6.12
CA ILE A 37 -25.83 9.14 -7.50
C ILE A 37 -26.47 7.75 -7.52
N LEU A 38 -25.88 6.81 -6.78
CA LEU A 38 -26.30 5.41 -6.71
C LEU A 38 -27.77 5.28 -6.26
N PHE A 39 -28.15 6.00 -5.21
CA PHE A 39 -29.52 5.98 -4.70
C PHE A 39 -30.51 6.65 -5.66
N SER A 40 -30.12 7.73 -6.32
CA SER A 40 -30.97 8.39 -7.32
C SER A 40 -31.24 7.46 -8.49
N ASP A 41 -30.22 6.78 -8.99
CA ASP A 41 -30.36 5.89 -10.15
C ASP A 41 -31.16 4.64 -9.81
N ILE A 42 -30.95 4.04 -8.62
CA ILE A 42 -31.73 2.89 -8.16
C ILE A 42 -33.20 3.26 -7.89
N ALA A 43 -33.47 4.38 -7.20
CA ALA A 43 -34.83 4.84 -6.97
C ALA A 43 -35.56 5.15 -8.28
N ASN A 44 -34.85 5.73 -9.26
CA ASN A 44 -35.39 5.93 -10.59
C ASN A 44 -35.67 4.60 -11.29
N TYR A 45 -34.75 3.63 -11.22
CA TYR A 45 -34.95 2.30 -11.80
C TYR A 45 -36.19 1.61 -11.21
N GLU A 46 -36.35 1.60 -9.89
CA GLU A 46 -37.51 1.06 -9.17
C GLU A 46 -38.81 1.76 -9.60
N ARG A 47 -38.78 3.08 -9.79
CA ARG A 47 -39.94 3.84 -10.26
C ARG A 47 -40.41 3.45 -11.66
N TYR A 48 -39.48 3.18 -12.57
CA TYR A 48 -39.79 2.82 -13.96
C TYR A 48 -39.98 1.31 -14.17
N ASN A 49 -39.50 0.47 -13.24
CA ASN A 49 -39.55 -0.98 -13.33
C ASN A 49 -40.00 -1.62 -12.00
N PRO A 50 -41.16 -1.22 -11.44
CA PRO A 50 -41.56 -1.56 -10.06
C PRO A 50 -41.73 -3.06 -9.79
N ASN A 51 -41.90 -3.86 -10.84
CA ASN A 51 -42.11 -5.31 -10.75
C ASN A 51 -40.88 -6.13 -11.20
N THR A 52 -39.74 -5.49 -11.51
CA THR A 52 -38.54 -6.19 -11.97
C THR A 52 -37.61 -6.42 -10.78
N PRO A 53 -37.41 -7.68 -10.33
CA PRO A 53 -36.46 -7.96 -9.27
C PRO A 53 -35.05 -7.57 -9.72
N HIS A 54 -34.33 -6.85 -8.87
CA HIS A 54 -32.92 -6.53 -9.03
C HIS A 54 -32.17 -6.88 -7.74
N TYR A 55 -30.85 -6.90 -7.82
CA TYR A 55 -29.98 -7.33 -6.72
C TYR A 55 -30.21 -6.55 -5.40
N TRP A 56 -30.73 -5.33 -5.49
CA TRP A 56 -30.97 -4.43 -4.36
C TRP A 56 -32.43 -4.34 -3.93
N SER A 57 -33.34 -5.09 -4.56
CA SER A 57 -34.77 -5.01 -4.25
C SER A 57 -35.00 -5.33 -2.77
N ASN A 58 -35.57 -4.36 -2.05
CA ASN A 58 -35.87 -4.45 -0.61
C ASN A 58 -34.65 -4.57 0.32
N ASP A 59 -33.43 -4.27 -0.15
CA ASP A 59 -32.20 -4.34 0.66
C ASP A 59 -31.42 -3.02 0.61
N ARG A 60 -32.07 -1.97 1.12
CA ARG A 60 -31.53 -0.61 1.14
C ARG A 60 -30.27 -0.50 2.01
N ASP A 61 -30.22 -1.23 3.12
CA ASP A 61 -29.12 -1.17 4.08
C ASP A 61 -27.83 -1.72 3.46
N ARG A 62 -27.91 -2.82 2.69
CA ARG A 62 -26.75 -3.37 1.97
C ARG A 62 -26.26 -2.42 0.88
N LEU A 63 -27.18 -1.76 0.17
CA LEU A 63 -26.83 -0.74 -0.83
C LEU A 63 -26.11 0.44 -0.18
N GLU A 64 -26.61 0.86 0.99
CA GLU A 64 -26.02 1.94 1.77
C GLU A 64 -24.61 1.59 2.23
N GLN A 65 -24.43 0.39 2.80
CA GLN A 65 -23.14 -0.09 3.26
C GLN A 65 -22.15 -0.20 2.10
N PHE A 66 -22.60 -0.69 0.94
CA PHE A 66 -21.77 -0.73 -0.27
C PHE A 66 -21.31 0.66 -0.71
N ALA A 67 -22.22 1.64 -0.76
CA ALA A 67 -21.89 3.01 -1.11
C ALA A 67 -20.82 3.58 -0.15
N ARG A 68 -21.03 3.39 1.16
CA ARG A 68 -20.08 3.82 2.21
C ARG A 68 -18.72 3.14 2.05
N ASN A 69 -18.67 1.85 1.75
CA ASN A 69 -17.42 1.11 1.56
C ASN A 69 -16.64 1.62 0.34
N VAL A 70 -17.32 1.93 -0.76
CA VAL A 70 -16.69 2.52 -1.96
C VAL A 70 -16.16 3.92 -1.66
N GLU A 71 -16.93 4.75 -0.97
CA GLU A 71 -16.50 6.10 -0.56
C GLU A 71 -15.31 6.04 0.40
N PHE A 72 -15.36 5.16 1.40
CA PHE A 72 -14.25 4.91 2.32
C PHE A 72 -12.99 4.50 1.56
N TYR A 73 -13.09 3.55 0.61
CA TYR A 73 -11.96 3.16 -0.23
C TYR A 73 -11.35 4.36 -0.98
N ILE A 74 -12.18 5.22 -1.59
CA ILE A 74 -11.71 6.38 -2.37
C ILE A 74 -10.92 7.34 -1.47
N VAL A 75 -11.43 7.63 -0.27
CA VAL A 75 -10.77 8.53 0.68
C VAL A 75 -9.47 7.91 1.20
N THR A 76 -9.53 6.69 1.73
CA THR A 76 -8.37 6.01 2.34
C THR A 76 -7.26 5.75 1.32
N ARG A 77 -7.58 5.43 0.06
CA ARG A 77 -6.56 5.27 -1.00
C ARG A 77 -5.77 6.56 -1.22
N LYS A 78 -6.44 7.72 -1.16
CA LYS A 78 -5.76 9.02 -1.34
C LYS A 78 -4.82 9.32 -0.18
N GLU A 79 -5.29 9.07 1.05
CA GLU A 79 -4.49 9.23 2.27
C GLU A 79 -3.27 8.30 2.24
N LEU A 80 -3.48 7.02 1.89
CA LEU A 80 -2.40 6.03 1.78
C LEU A 80 -1.34 6.46 0.77
N SER A 81 -1.71 7.01 -0.38
CA SER A 81 -0.73 7.47 -1.37
C SER A 81 0.19 8.57 -0.82
N GLN A 82 -0.36 9.52 -0.03
CA GLN A 82 0.41 10.59 0.59
C GLN A 82 1.28 10.06 1.73
N GLU A 83 0.71 9.20 2.58
CA GLU A 83 1.39 8.57 3.70
C GLU A 83 2.53 7.65 3.21
N THR A 84 2.36 6.97 2.06
CA THR A 84 3.39 6.15 1.41
C THR A 84 4.67 6.95 1.15
N LEU A 85 4.54 8.13 0.55
CA LEU A 85 5.67 8.99 0.22
C LEU A 85 6.39 9.49 1.49
N SER A 86 5.62 9.89 2.50
CA SER A 86 6.15 10.35 3.78
C SER A 86 6.89 9.24 4.51
N THR A 87 6.25 8.07 4.67
CA THR A 87 6.83 6.88 5.33
C THR A 87 8.08 6.42 4.59
N ARG A 88 8.05 6.34 3.26
CA ARG A 88 9.24 6.01 2.45
C ARG A 88 10.39 6.97 2.72
N LYS A 89 10.14 8.29 2.66
CA LYS A 89 11.18 9.30 2.88
C LYS A 89 11.78 9.18 4.29
N ASN A 90 10.94 8.98 5.30
CA ASN A 90 11.39 8.80 6.68
C ASN A 90 12.27 7.56 6.84
N LEU A 91 11.85 6.41 6.28
CA LEU A 91 12.63 5.17 6.35
C LEU A 91 13.97 5.27 5.62
N LEU A 92 14.03 5.93 4.47
CA LEU A 92 15.29 6.16 3.75
C LEU A 92 16.23 7.08 4.54
N PHE A 93 15.68 8.10 5.22
CA PHE A 93 16.45 8.96 6.11
C PHE A 93 17.03 8.16 7.29
N ILE A 94 16.21 7.35 7.96
CA ILE A 94 16.65 6.48 9.06
C ILE A 94 17.71 5.50 8.58
N ALA A 95 17.49 4.85 7.43
CA ALA A 95 18.45 3.91 6.86
C ALA A 95 19.82 4.55 6.64
N ASN A 96 19.86 5.76 6.07
CA ASN A 96 21.10 6.48 5.84
C ASN A 96 21.81 6.86 7.16
N ASN A 97 21.07 7.32 8.16
CA ASN A 97 21.66 7.65 9.46
C ASN A 97 22.23 6.40 10.16
N ILE A 98 21.53 5.26 10.07
CA ILE A 98 22.01 3.99 10.61
C ILE A 98 23.27 3.51 9.88
N GLN A 99 23.37 3.71 8.56
CA GLN A 99 24.62 3.42 7.83
C GLN A 99 25.76 4.30 8.33
N LEU A 100 25.57 5.62 8.37
CA LEU A 100 26.60 6.57 8.82
C LEU A 100 27.08 6.28 10.25
N PHE A 101 26.14 5.96 11.14
CA PHE A 101 26.46 5.54 12.50
C PHE A 101 27.21 4.20 12.50
N GLY A 102 26.71 3.19 11.79
CA GLY A 102 27.33 1.88 11.70
C GLY A 102 28.76 1.90 11.16
N ASP A 103 29.01 2.67 10.10
CA ASP A 103 30.34 2.88 9.54
C ASP A 103 31.28 3.52 10.56
N SER A 104 30.83 4.54 11.28
CA SER A 104 31.63 5.19 12.33
C SER A 104 31.96 4.23 13.47
N VAL A 105 31.00 3.39 13.88
CA VAL A 105 31.18 2.37 14.89
C VAL A 105 32.19 1.32 14.45
N ILE A 106 32.06 0.78 13.23
CA ILE A 106 32.98 -0.22 12.70
C ILE A 106 34.39 0.35 12.61
N LYS A 107 34.54 1.59 12.14
CA LYS A 107 35.84 2.27 12.06
C LYS A 107 36.51 2.42 13.44
N VAL A 108 35.75 2.79 14.47
CA VAL A 108 36.26 2.90 15.84
C VAL A 108 36.64 1.53 16.41
N ILE A 109 35.87 0.47 16.12
CA ILE A 109 36.22 -0.90 16.53
C ILE A 109 37.53 -1.33 15.87
N ASP A 110 37.69 -1.04 14.57
CA ASP A 110 38.83 -1.47 13.78
C ASP A 110 40.12 -0.72 14.14
N SER A 111 40.00 0.48 14.71
CA SER A 111 41.12 1.23 15.28
C SER A 111 41.45 0.85 16.73
N THR A 112 40.67 -0.03 17.36
CA THR A 112 40.88 -0.47 18.75
C THR A 112 41.74 -1.74 18.81
N GLU A 113 42.63 -1.84 19.80
CA GLU A 113 43.51 -3.00 19.98
C GLU A 113 42.74 -4.32 20.20
N ALA A 114 43.30 -5.41 19.69
CA ALA A 114 42.70 -6.74 19.82
C ALA A 114 42.59 -7.17 21.30
N GLY A 115 41.38 -7.58 21.72
CA GLY A 115 41.10 -8.06 23.07
C GLY A 115 40.37 -7.07 23.98
N MET A 116 40.14 -5.83 23.52
CA MET A 116 39.32 -4.86 24.26
C MET A 116 37.82 -5.21 24.24
N ASN A 117 37.10 -4.72 25.26
CA ASN A 117 35.67 -4.92 25.43
C ASN A 117 34.89 -3.63 25.08
N MET A 118 33.57 -3.73 24.95
CA MET A 118 32.68 -2.59 24.69
C MET A 118 32.77 -1.45 25.73
N GLN A 119 33.12 -1.77 26.98
CA GLN A 119 33.28 -0.79 28.06
C GLN A 119 34.64 -0.07 28.01
N SER A 120 35.52 -0.47 27.09
CA SER A 120 36.87 0.08 26.95
C SER A 120 36.93 1.29 26.01
N PHE A 121 35.81 1.68 25.39
CA PHE A 121 35.78 2.86 24.52
C PHE A 121 36.07 4.13 25.31
N THR A 122 37.12 4.83 24.88
CA THR A 122 37.48 6.14 25.43
C THR A 122 36.49 7.21 24.99
N GLN A 123 36.39 8.29 25.75
CA GLN A 123 35.52 9.41 25.39
C GLN A 123 35.89 10.04 24.04
N ALA A 124 37.18 10.01 23.66
CA ALA A 124 37.65 10.47 22.36
C ALA A 124 37.12 9.58 21.22
N GLN A 125 37.16 8.26 21.38
CA GLN A 125 36.59 7.31 20.43
C GLN A 125 35.06 7.44 20.31
N ILE A 126 34.37 7.71 21.42
CA ILE A 126 32.92 7.95 21.40
C ILE A 126 32.58 9.25 20.68
N ALA A 127 33.42 10.29 20.81
CA ALA A 127 33.23 11.56 20.12
C ALA A 127 33.45 11.47 18.58
N GLU A 128 34.09 10.41 18.09
CA GLU A 128 34.23 10.12 16.66
C GLU A 128 32.99 9.43 16.06
N LEU A 129 32.07 8.95 16.90
CA LEU A 129 30.84 8.31 16.44
C LEU A 129 29.90 9.33 15.80
N ASN A 130 29.24 8.92 14.72
CA ASN A 130 28.32 9.80 14.01
C ASN A 130 27.03 10.00 14.82
N SER A 131 26.72 11.26 15.15
CA SER A 131 25.54 11.65 15.94
C SER A 131 24.21 11.68 15.17
N SER A 132 24.17 11.27 13.90
CA SER A 132 22.96 11.30 13.08
C SER A 132 21.79 10.46 13.61
N ILE A 133 22.05 9.46 14.46
CA ILE A 133 21.01 8.67 15.12
C ILE A 133 20.51 9.29 16.43
N LEU A 134 21.23 10.26 17.00
CA LEU A 134 20.86 10.93 18.24
C LEU A 134 19.80 11.99 17.99
N SER A 135 18.86 12.17 18.92
CA SER A 135 17.97 13.34 18.88
C SER A 135 18.74 14.62 19.23
N ILE A 136 18.15 15.78 18.88
CA ILE A 136 18.71 17.11 19.21
C ILE A 136 18.90 17.28 20.74
N GLN A 137 18.04 16.66 21.54
CA GLN A 137 18.13 16.71 23.00
C GLN A 137 19.27 15.82 23.51
N ASP A 138 19.46 14.63 22.93
CA ASP A 138 20.53 13.70 23.28
C ASP A 138 21.91 14.22 22.92
N ALA A 139 22.01 14.98 21.82
CA ALA A 139 23.27 15.59 21.37
C ALA A 139 23.86 16.59 22.38
N SER A 140 23.02 17.15 23.26
CA SER A 140 23.42 18.14 24.30
C SER A 140 23.85 17.51 25.63
N GLN A 141 23.58 16.21 25.84
CA GLN A 141 23.99 15.47 27.03
C GLN A 141 25.33 14.77 26.78
N VAL A 142 26.11 14.51 27.83
CA VAL A 142 27.43 13.84 27.73
C VAL A 142 27.29 12.57 26.89
N GLN A 143 27.88 12.58 25.69
CA GLN A 143 27.77 11.51 24.71
C GLN A 143 28.50 10.26 25.24
N ASN A 144 27.76 9.27 25.72
CA ASN A 144 28.31 7.96 26.03
C ASN A 144 27.77 6.93 25.03
N LEU A 145 28.47 5.80 24.87
CA LEU A 145 28.09 4.76 23.90
C LEU A 145 26.67 4.20 24.17
N SER A 146 26.23 4.14 25.43
CA SER A 146 24.88 3.68 25.76
C SER A 146 23.79 4.59 25.20
N ASN A 147 24.00 5.91 25.14
CA ASN A 147 23.03 6.84 24.54
C ASN A 147 22.86 6.58 23.04
N TYR A 148 23.96 6.32 22.33
CA TYR A 148 23.91 5.94 20.91
C TYR A 148 23.16 4.62 20.69
N ILE A 149 23.43 3.62 21.52
CA ILE A 149 22.76 2.32 21.40
C ILE A 149 21.27 2.44 21.72
N GLN A 150 20.92 3.19 22.77
CA GLN A 150 19.53 3.47 23.11
C GLN A 150 18.82 4.19 21.96
N ALA A 151 19.45 5.20 21.37
CA ALA A 151 18.91 5.92 20.22
C ALA A 151 18.71 4.99 19.00
N LEU A 152 19.61 4.04 18.74
CA LEU A 152 19.44 3.02 17.71
C LEU A 152 18.24 2.10 18.00
N GLN A 153 18.08 1.67 19.25
CA GLN A 153 16.94 0.83 19.69
C GLN A 153 15.61 1.59 19.56
N ASP A 154 15.57 2.84 20.00
CA ASP A 154 14.37 3.69 19.93
C ASP A 154 14.01 4.01 18.48
N THR A 155 15.01 4.32 17.65
CA THR A 155 14.83 4.59 16.21
C THR A 155 14.27 3.37 15.49
N THR A 156 14.86 2.19 15.69
CA THR A 156 14.40 0.94 15.06
C THR A 156 13.02 0.51 15.55
N SER A 157 12.74 0.70 16.85
CA SER A 157 11.43 0.42 17.45
C SER A 157 10.33 1.34 16.91
N SER A 158 10.58 2.65 16.88
CA SER A 158 9.63 3.64 16.38
C SER A 158 9.34 3.41 14.89
N ALA A 159 10.39 3.16 14.09
CA ALA A 159 10.22 2.83 12.68
C ALA A 159 9.39 1.55 12.48
N LEU A 160 9.61 0.50 13.29
CA LEU A 160 8.82 -0.72 13.20
C LEU A 160 7.35 -0.47 13.51
N GLU A 161 7.06 0.32 14.53
CA GLU A 161 5.69 0.67 14.91
C GLU A 161 4.98 1.44 13.78
N ASP A 162 5.63 2.47 13.25
CA ASP A 162 5.08 3.30 12.17
C ASP A 162 4.79 2.48 10.91
N VAL A 163 5.74 1.65 10.47
CA VAL A 163 5.56 0.83 9.28
C VAL A 163 4.54 -0.27 9.51
N SER A 164 4.45 -0.84 10.71
CA SER A 164 3.43 -1.84 11.04
C SER A 164 2.02 -1.24 11.02
N LYS A 165 1.84 -0.02 11.55
CA LYS A 165 0.56 0.72 11.45
C LYS A 165 0.20 1.00 10.00
N PHE A 166 1.16 1.44 9.21
CA PHE A 166 0.96 1.70 7.78
C PHE A 166 0.59 0.42 7.00
N GLN A 167 1.35 -0.67 7.20
CA GLN A 167 1.09 -1.97 6.59
C GLN A 167 -0.30 -2.52 6.97
N LYS A 168 -0.75 -2.30 8.20
CA LYS A 168 -2.09 -2.67 8.62
C LYS A 168 -3.17 -1.91 7.83
N LYS A 169 -3.04 -0.59 7.65
CA LYS A 169 -3.99 0.20 6.83
C LYS A 169 -4.10 -0.34 5.40
N VAL A 170 -2.97 -0.71 4.80
CA VAL A 170 -2.93 -1.31 3.45
C VAL A 170 -3.67 -2.65 3.43
N SER A 171 -3.47 -3.48 4.46
CA SER A 171 -4.12 -4.79 4.61
C SER A 171 -5.64 -4.63 4.80
N ASP A 172 -6.07 -3.70 5.65
CA ASP A 172 -7.48 -3.41 5.92
C ASP A 172 -8.19 -2.95 4.64
N LEU A 173 -7.54 -2.10 3.82
CA LEU A 173 -8.09 -1.68 2.52
C LEU A 173 -8.24 -2.86 1.55
N LYS A 174 -7.26 -3.77 1.53
CA LYS A 174 -7.31 -4.97 0.69
C LYS A 174 -8.47 -5.88 1.09
N VAL A 175 -8.64 -6.09 2.40
CA VAL A 175 -9.74 -6.88 2.96
C VAL A 175 -11.09 -6.26 2.58
N LEU A 176 -11.26 -4.96 2.76
CA LEU A 176 -12.47 -4.23 2.37
C LEU A 176 -12.83 -4.46 0.90
N LEU A 177 -11.85 -4.31 -0.01
CA LEU A 177 -12.11 -4.52 -1.43
C LEU A 177 -12.48 -5.97 -1.75
N ALA A 178 -11.78 -6.93 -1.15
CA ALA A 178 -11.95 -8.34 -1.43
C ALA A 178 -13.27 -8.90 -0.87
N ASN A 179 -13.65 -8.48 0.33
CA ASN A 179 -14.75 -9.07 1.09
C ASN A 179 -16.04 -8.25 1.02
N ASP A 180 -15.94 -6.93 0.90
CA ASP A 180 -17.13 -6.07 1.04
C ASP A 180 -17.53 -5.36 -0.26
N VAL A 181 -16.57 -5.05 -1.14
CA VAL A 181 -16.85 -4.31 -2.38
C VAL A 181 -16.99 -5.25 -3.58
N ARG A 182 -16.00 -6.12 -3.84
CA ARG A 182 -16.00 -7.02 -5.00
C ARG A 182 -17.18 -7.99 -5.03
N PRO A 183 -17.56 -8.66 -3.91
CA PRO A 183 -18.66 -9.63 -3.94
C PRO A 183 -19.98 -8.97 -4.31
N VAL A 184 -20.19 -7.73 -3.86
CA VAL A 184 -21.38 -6.95 -4.15
C VAL A 184 -21.48 -6.59 -5.63
N ILE A 185 -20.39 -6.10 -6.23
CA ILE A 185 -20.34 -5.79 -7.67
C ILE A 185 -20.58 -7.06 -8.49
N ASN A 186 -19.90 -8.15 -8.15
CA ASN A 186 -20.03 -9.42 -8.87
C ASN A 186 -21.46 -9.94 -8.83
N ALA A 187 -22.12 -9.85 -7.67
CA ALA A 187 -23.49 -10.31 -7.53
C ALA A 187 -24.48 -9.39 -8.26
N ALA A 188 -24.29 -8.07 -8.21
CA ALA A 188 -25.08 -7.13 -9.00
C ALA A 188 -24.96 -7.41 -10.51
N LEU A 189 -23.74 -7.62 -11.01
CA LEU A 189 -23.50 -8.00 -12.40
C LEU A 189 -24.10 -9.36 -12.74
N ALA A 190 -24.00 -10.36 -11.88
CA ALA A 190 -24.56 -11.69 -12.10
C ALA A 190 -26.09 -11.68 -12.21
N THR A 191 -26.77 -10.85 -11.40
CA THR A 191 -28.22 -10.64 -11.47
C THR A 191 -28.62 -9.88 -12.73
N SER A 192 -27.86 -8.86 -13.14
CA SER A 192 -28.20 -8.05 -14.32
C SER A 192 -27.79 -8.68 -15.66
N LEU A 193 -26.81 -9.60 -15.67
CA LEU A 193 -26.20 -10.19 -16.85
C LEU A 193 -26.10 -11.72 -16.74
N HIS A 194 -27.26 -12.38 -16.55
CA HIS A 194 -27.35 -13.83 -16.46
C HIS A 194 -26.57 -14.52 -17.60
N GLY A 195 -25.56 -15.32 -17.24
CA GLY A 195 -24.71 -16.07 -18.18
C GLY A 195 -23.54 -15.30 -18.80
N LEU A 196 -23.55 -13.96 -18.81
CA LEU A 196 -22.48 -13.12 -19.36
C LEU A 196 -21.50 -12.62 -18.28
N ALA A 197 -21.95 -12.48 -17.03
CA ALA A 197 -21.12 -12.02 -15.91
C ALA A 197 -19.87 -12.88 -15.64
N PRO A 198 -19.93 -14.23 -15.60
CA PRO A 198 -18.73 -15.05 -15.41
C PRO A 198 -17.72 -14.88 -16.54
N ASN A 199 -18.19 -14.73 -17.78
CA ASN A 199 -17.32 -14.50 -18.94
C ASN A 199 -16.62 -13.14 -18.86
N LEU A 200 -17.31 -12.09 -18.41
CA LEU A 200 -16.69 -10.77 -18.18
C LEU A 200 -15.60 -10.82 -17.12
N THR A 201 -15.88 -11.44 -15.96
CA THR A 201 -14.90 -11.57 -14.88
C THR A 201 -13.68 -12.37 -15.33
N ASN A 202 -13.90 -13.50 -16.00
CA ASN A 202 -12.80 -14.34 -16.52
C ASN A 202 -11.97 -13.62 -17.59
N LEU A 203 -12.62 -12.88 -18.48
CA LEU A 203 -11.94 -12.14 -19.54
C LEU A 203 -11.15 -10.95 -18.97
N MET A 204 -11.67 -10.28 -17.95
CA MET A 204 -10.96 -9.23 -17.22
C MET A 204 -9.75 -9.77 -16.48
N ASP A 205 -9.89 -10.88 -15.75
CA ASP A 205 -8.78 -11.55 -15.09
C ASP A 205 -7.71 -11.98 -16.11
N ALA A 206 -8.12 -12.41 -17.31
CA ALA A 206 -7.21 -12.75 -18.42
C ALA A 206 -6.49 -11.50 -18.98
N ILE A 207 -7.18 -10.37 -19.14
CA ILE A 207 -6.56 -9.09 -19.56
C ILE A 207 -5.55 -8.59 -18.52
N VAL A 208 -5.87 -8.72 -17.23
CA VAL A 208 -4.95 -8.34 -16.14
C VAL A 208 -3.69 -9.20 -16.16
N LYS A 209 -3.82 -10.50 -16.46
CA LYS A 209 -2.68 -11.42 -16.62
C LYS A 209 -1.89 -11.15 -17.90
N ASN A 210 -2.56 -10.76 -18.99
CA ASN A 210 -1.96 -10.51 -20.31
C ASN A 210 -2.30 -9.11 -20.83
N PRO A 211 -1.75 -8.03 -20.22
CA PRO A 211 -2.15 -6.67 -20.54
C PRO A 211 -1.70 -6.19 -21.92
N LYS A 212 -0.86 -6.94 -22.64
CA LYS A 212 -0.45 -6.65 -24.02
C LYS A 212 -1.33 -7.33 -25.08
N ASP A 213 -2.23 -8.21 -24.66
CA ASP A 213 -3.10 -8.95 -25.56
C ASP A 213 -4.22 -8.03 -26.09
N THR A 214 -4.10 -7.63 -27.35
CA THR A 214 -5.06 -6.75 -28.02
C THR A 214 -6.35 -7.46 -28.41
N GLU A 215 -6.31 -8.78 -28.57
CA GLU A 215 -7.46 -9.60 -28.95
C GLU A 215 -8.40 -9.76 -27.75
N LEU A 216 -7.86 -10.08 -26.57
CA LEU A 216 -8.62 -10.11 -25.32
C LEU A 216 -9.28 -8.75 -25.02
N LYS A 217 -8.55 -7.64 -25.22
CA LYS A 217 -9.11 -6.29 -25.07
C LYS A 217 -10.21 -5.99 -26.07
N SER A 218 -10.06 -6.41 -27.33
CA SER A 218 -11.09 -6.25 -28.36
C SER A 218 -12.34 -7.06 -28.03
N HIS A 219 -12.18 -8.31 -27.60
CA HIS A 219 -13.28 -9.18 -27.18
C HIS A 219 -14.04 -8.59 -25.99
N TYR A 220 -13.31 -8.03 -25.01
CA TYR A 220 -13.90 -7.33 -23.86
C TYR A 220 -14.70 -6.09 -24.29
N SER A 221 -14.11 -5.25 -25.14
CA SER A 221 -14.78 -4.07 -25.69
C SER A 221 -16.06 -4.43 -26.46
N ASN A 222 -16.05 -5.52 -27.23
CA ASN A 222 -17.22 -6.01 -27.95
C ASN A 222 -18.30 -6.51 -26.99
N LEU A 223 -17.95 -7.30 -25.98
CA LEU A 223 -18.88 -7.73 -24.92
C LEU A 223 -19.49 -6.54 -24.19
N ARG A 224 -18.68 -5.54 -23.81
CA ARG A 224 -19.15 -4.30 -23.19
C ARG A 224 -20.09 -3.51 -24.10
N PHE A 225 -19.78 -3.39 -25.39
CA PHE A 225 -20.65 -2.74 -26.37
C PHE A 225 -21.99 -3.45 -26.54
N ILE A 226 -21.97 -4.79 -26.57
CA ILE A 226 -23.17 -5.62 -26.61
C ILE A 226 -24.01 -5.38 -25.35
N ILE A 227 -23.39 -5.37 -24.17
CA ILE A 227 -24.08 -5.10 -22.90
C ILE A 227 -24.67 -3.69 -22.86
N GLY A 228 -23.92 -2.67 -23.27
CA GLY A 228 -24.42 -1.30 -23.39
C GLY A 228 -25.61 -1.21 -24.35
N LYS A 229 -25.61 -1.99 -25.44
CA LYS A 229 -26.77 -2.10 -26.34
C LYS A 229 -27.94 -2.87 -25.74
N PHE A 230 -27.71 -3.95 -24.98
CA PHE A 230 -28.78 -4.69 -24.30
C PHE A 230 -29.43 -3.88 -23.17
N GLY A 231 -28.66 -3.05 -22.45
CA GLY A 231 -29.20 -2.11 -21.46
C GLY A 231 -30.07 -1.00 -22.08
N VAL A 232 -29.91 -0.73 -23.38
CA VAL A 232 -30.60 0.32 -24.13
C VAL A 232 -31.68 -0.22 -25.09
N SER A 233 -31.73 -1.53 -25.36
CA SER A 233 -32.66 -2.09 -26.36
C SER A 233 -33.91 -2.77 -25.78
N ALA A 234 -35.03 -2.24 -26.26
CA ALA A 234 -36.41 -2.73 -26.31
C ALA A 234 -37.25 -2.89 -25.04
N HIS A 235 -36.71 -3.23 -23.86
CA HIS A 235 -37.57 -3.44 -22.66
C HIS A 235 -37.00 -2.93 -21.33
N SER A 236 -35.82 -2.29 -21.31
CA SER A 236 -35.20 -1.72 -20.11
C SER A 236 -35.04 -0.20 -20.22
N SER A 237 -35.41 0.52 -19.15
CA SER A 237 -35.22 1.97 -19.03
C SER A 237 -33.73 2.36 -19.23
N PRO A 238 -33.40 3.50 -19.87
CA PRO A 238 -32.02 4.02 -20.00
C PRO A 238 -31.22 4.05 -18.68
N ILE A 239 -31.94 4.14 -17.57
CA ILE A 239 -31.41 4.19 -16.20
C ILE A 239 -30.83 2.83 -15.76
N ALA A 240 -31.41 1.72 -16.25
CA ALA A 240 -30.86 0.38 -16.04
C ALA A 240 -29.48 0.22 -16.70
N GLY A 241 -29.29 0.84 -17.87
CA GLY A 241 -28.02 0.90 -18.57
C GLY A 241 -26.95 1.63 -17.75
N HIS A 242 -27.28 2.78 -17.15
CA HIS A 242 -26.33 3.56 -16.34
C HIS A 242 -25.86 2.81 -15.08
N ILE A 243 -26.79 2.17 -14.36
CA ILE A 243 -26.44 1.37 -13.16
C ILE A 243 -25.52 0.22 -13.55
N LEU A 244 -25.82 -0.47 -14.65
CA LEU A 244 -25.03 -1.59 -15.13
C LEU A 244 -23.63 -1.16 -15.58
N GLU A 245 -23.53 -0.06 -16.32
CA GLU A 245 -22.25 0.53 -16.74
C GLU A 245 -21.38 0.92 -15.53
N MET A 246 -21.97 1.49 -14.48
CA MET A 246 -21.27 1.80 -13.25
C MET A 246 -20.69 0.55 -12.57
N PHE A 247 -21.45 -0.55 -12.47
CA PHE A 247 -20.94 -1.80 -11.90
C PHE A 247 -19.86 -2.45 -12.77
N LEU A 248 -19.95 -2.32 -14.09
CA LEU A 248 -18.91 -2.76 -15.01
C LEU A 248 -17.62 -1.95 -14.83
N ASP A 249 -17.71 -0.62 -14.77
CA ASP A 249 -16.55 0.25 -14.55
C ASP A 249 -15.89 0.00 -13.18
N LEU A 250 -16.69 -0.30 -12.15
CA LEU A 250 -16.21 -0.72 -10.83
C LEU A 250 -15.46 -2.05 -10.88
N SER A 251 -16.03 -3.05 -11.55
CA SER A 251 -15.43 -4.38 -11.71
C SER A 251 -14.10 -4.30 -12.48
N GLU A 252 -14.05 -3.51 -13.56
CA GLU A 252 -12.83 -3.22 -14.30
C GLU A 252 -11.75 -2.63 -13.38
N SER A 253 -12.14 -1.63 -12.59
CA SER A 253 -11.23 -0.94 -11.69
C SER A 253 -10.67 -1.88 -10.62
N LEU A 254 -11.51 -2.71 -10.00
CA LEU A 254 -11.06 -3.66 -8.97
C LEU A 254 -10.11 -4.74 -9.51
N SER A 255 -10.33 -5.17 -10.75
CA SER A 255 -9.47 -6.17 -11.41
C SER A 255 -8.02 -5.67 -11.57
N VAL A 256 -7.85 -4.35 -11.66
CA VAL A 256 -6.54 -3.68 -11.73
C VAL A 256 -6.00 -3.37 -10.33
N VAL A 257 -6.85 -2.82 -9.45
CA VAL A 257 -6.45 -2.35 -8.12
C VAL A 257 -6.08 -3.49 -7.18
N GLN A 258 -6.86 -4.57 -7.10
CA GLN A 258 -6.64 -5.63 -6.10
C GLN A 258 -5.28 -6.33 -6.25
N PRO A 259 -4.84 -6.71 -7.47
CA PRO A 259 -3.50 -7.27 -7.66
C PRO A 259 -2.39 -6.27 -7.31
N ALA A 260 -2.56 -5.00 -7.68
CA ALA A 260 -1.59 -3.97 -7.36
C ALA A 260 -1.49 -3.71 -5.85
N LEU A 261 -2.62 -3.66 -5.16
CA LEU A 261 -2.68 -3.51 -3.70
C LEU A 261 -2.07 -4.72 -2.98
N SER A 262 -2.24 -5.93 -3.53
CA SER A 262 -1.58 -7.14 -2.99
C SER A 262 -0.06 -7.08 -3.13
N LYS A 263 0.46 -6.63 -4.28
CA LYS A 263 1.92 -6.42 -4.46
C LYS A 263 2.44 -5.31 -3.54
N PHE A 264 1.65 -4.25 -3.37
CA PHE A 264 1.97 -3.14 -2.49
C PHE A 264 2.05 -3.59 -1.03
N GLU A 265 1.07 -4.36 -0.56
CA GLU A 265 1.08 -4.96 0.79
C GLU A 265 2.32 -5.83 1.03
N VAL A 266 2.69 -6.69 0.08
CA VAL A 266 3.89 -7.53 0.18
C VAL A 266 5.16 -6.70 0.39
N LEU A 267 5.33 -5.59 -0.35
CA LEU A 267 6.47 -4.70 -0.15
C LEU A 267 6.56 -4.18 1.30
N TRP A 268 5.43 -3.84 1.92
CA TRP A 268 5.41 -3.34 3.29
C TRP A 268 5.55 -4.45 4.33
N ILE A 269 5.07 -5.66 4.04
CA ILE A 269 5.33 -6.86 4.87
C ILE A 269 6.84 -7.15 4.89
N ASP A 270 7.49 -7.15 3.72
CA ASP A 270 8.93 -7.40 3.61
C ASP A 270 9.74 -6.30 4.31
N THR A 271 9.34 -5.04 4.15
CA THR A 271 9.95 -3.89 4.84
C THR A 271 9.81 -4.02 6.36
N CYS A 272 8.61 -4.34 6.87
CA CYS A 272 8.38 -4.63 8.29
C CYS A 272 9.28 -5.76 8.79
N SER A 273 9.47 -6.82 8.00
CA SER A 273 10.30 -7.95 8.39
C SER A 273 11.76 -7.57 8.56
N LEU A 274 12.32 -6.77 7.64
CA LEU A 274 13.69 -6.27 7.72
C LEU A 274 13.90 -5.39 8.95
N ILE A 275 12.98 -4.45 9.20
CA ILE A 275 13.06 -3.56 10.39
C ILE A 275 12.93 -4.37 11.69
N ARG A 276 12.06 -5.39 11.71
CA ARG A 276 11.93 -6.31 12.86
C ARG A 276 13.24 -7.04 13.15
N ASN A 277 13.88 -7.62 12.13
CA ASN A 277 15.18 -8.27 12.27
C ASN A 277 16.26 -7.30 12.78
N SER A 278 16.28 -6.08 12.24
CA SER A 278 17.18 -5.03 12.71
C SER A 278 16.95 -4.70 14.18
N LYS A 279 15.69 -4.58 14.61
CA LYS A 279 15.33 -4.31 16.00
C LYS A 279 15.80 -5.43 16.92
N GLU A 280 15.57 -6.68 16.57
CA GLU A 280 16.03 -7.84 17.36
C GLU A 280 17.57 -7.84 17.52
N ASN A 281 18.30 -7.45 16.46
CA ASN A 281 19.75 -7.28 16.54
C ASN A 281 20.15 -6.07 17.42
N ALA A 282 19.42 -4.96 17.37
CA ALA A 282 19.68 -3.77 18.19
C ALA A 282 19.39 -4.01 19.68
N ASP A 283 18.29 -4.69 20.01
CA ASP A 283 17.90 -5.02 21.39
C ASP A 283 18.94 -5.91 22.08
N THR A 284 19.58 -6.81 21.32
CA THR A 284 20.58 -7.74 21.86
C THR A 284 21.98 -7.16 21.98
N ILE A 285 22.21 -5.93 21.49
CA ILE A 285 23.55 -5.33 21.38
C ILE A 285 24.12 -4.91 22.74
N ASN A 286 23.27 -4.48 23.70
CA ASN A 286 23.67 -4.06 25.05
C ASN A 286 24.31 -5.19 25.88
N ASN A 287 24.03 -6.46 25.52
CA ASN A 287 24.52 -7.63 26.23
C ASN A 287 25.84 -8.18 25.65
N VAL A 288 26.42 -7.49 24.67
CA VAL A 288 27.60 -7.97 23.96
C VAL A 288 28.88 -7.46 24.65
N LYS A 289 29.65 -8.37 25.24
CA LYS A 289 30.93 -8.03 25.89
C LYS A 289 32.10 -7.91 24.90
N MET A 290 32.07 -8.66 23.79
CA MET A 290 33.16 -8.73 22.82
C MET A 290 32.93 -7.79 21.63
N LEU A 291 33.89 -6.89 21.35
CA LEU A 291 33.82 -5.94 20.23
C LEU A 291 33.59 -6.62 18.88
N LYS A 292 34.18 -7.80 18.65
CA LYS A 292 33.95 -8.59 17.42
C LYS A 292 32.49 -8.99 17.23
N VAL A 293 31.82 -9.43 18.31
CA VAL A 293 30.41 -9.81 18.27
C VAL A 293 29.53 -8.57 18.07
N PHE A 294 29.93 -7.44 18.67
CA PHE A 294 29.23 -6.17 18.52
C PHE A 294 29.32 -5.66 17.07
N ARG A 295 30.51 -5.71 16.46
CA ARG A 295 30.74 -5.44 15.03
C ARG A 295 29.82 -6.28 14.14
N THR A 296 29.78 -7.60 14.35
CA THR A 296 28.93 -8.49 13.56
C THR A 296 27.44 -8.14 13.72
N ARG A 297 26.99 -7.76 14.92
CA ARG A 297 25.60 -7.31 15.13
C ARG A 297 25.32 -6.00 14.42
N MET A 298 26.22 -5.02 14.49
CA MET A 298 26.07 -3.75 13.79
C MET A 298 26.01 -3.96 12.27
N GLN A 299 26.87 -4.82 11.71
CA GLN A 299 26.82 -5.18 10.29
C GLN A 299 25.49 -5.83 9.90
N LYS A 300 24.90 -6.68 10.74
CA LYS A 300 23.57 -7.26 10.48
C LYS A 300 22.48 -6.19 10.43
N ILE A 301 22.49 -5.26 11.40
CA ILE A 301 21.59 -4.10 11.44
C ILE A 301 21.71 -3.29 10.14
N MET A 302 22.95 -2.94 9.75
CA MET A 302 23.21 -2.21 8.51
C MET A 302 22.74 -2.98 7.26
N ASN A 303 22.93 -4.30 7.22
CA ASN A 303 22.43 -5.13 6.13
C ASN A 303 20.90 -5.11 6.02
N ASP A 304 20.20 -5.24 7.15
CA ASP A 304 18.74 -5.18 7.19
C ASP A 304 18.23 -3.81 6.66
N TRP A 305 18.86 -2.71 7.06
CA TRP A 305 18.51 -1.36 6.57
C TRP A 305 18.92 -1.11 5.11
N ASN A 306 19.99 -1.72 4.61
CA ASN A 306 20.28 -1.74 3.17
C ASN A 306 19.21 -2.52 2.40
N GLY A 307 18.69 -3.61 2.97
CA GLY A 307 17.52 -4.31 2.46
C GLY A 307 16.30 -3.39 2.37
N VAL A 308 16.05 -2.57 3.40
CA VAL A 308 14.96 -1.57 3.41
C VAL A 308 15.15 -0.57 2.26
N LYS A 309 16.36 -0.02 2.06
CA LYS A 309 16.66 0.88 0.94
C LYS A 309 16.37 0.22 -0.41
N SER A 310 16.86 -1.00 -0.60
CA SER A 310 16.69 -1.76 -1.83
C SER A 310 15.21 -2.03 -2.13
N ASN A 311 14.45 -2.48 -1.13
CA ASN A 311 13.02 -2.73 -1.26
C ASN A 311 12.25 -1.45 -1.63
N LEU A 312 12.63 -0.30 -1.07
CA LEU A 312 12.02 1.00 -1.34
C LEU A 312 12.57 1.72 -2.59
N GLY A 313 13.39 1.03 -3.39
CA GLY A 313 13.87 1.50 -4.68
C GLY A 313 14.99 2.55 -4.62
N ASP A 314 15.74 2.59 -3.52
CA ASP A 314 16.97 3.40 -3.39
C ASP A 314 18.22 2.52 -3.58
N GLN A 315 19.35 3.12 -3.94
CA GLN A 315 20.60 2.36 -4.12
C GLN A 315 21.15 1.90 -2.76
N PRO A 316 21.40 0.60 -2.56
CA PRO A 316 22.03 0.10 -1.35
C PRO A 316 23.49 0.55 -1.27
N VAL A 317 24.01 0.71 -0.05
CA VAL A 317 25.44 1.01 0.14
C VAL A 317 26.23 -0.30 0.14
N ALA A 318 27.30 -0.39 -0.64
CA ALA A 318 28.20 -1.53 -0.60
C ALA A 318 28.88 -1.58 0.77
N LEU A 319 28.69 -2.70 1.49
CA LEU A 319 29.38 -2.94 2.75
C LEU A 319 30.70 -3.64 2.43
N GLU A 320 31.83 -2.98 2.73
CA GLU A 320 33.19 -3.55 2.64
C GLU A 320 33.58 -4.30 3.93
#